data_AF-A0A8C6PLC4-F1
#
_entry.id   AF-A0A8C6PLC4-F1
#
_cell.length_a   1.000
_cell.length_b   1.000
_cell.length_c   1.000
_cell.angle_alpha   90.00
_cell.angle_beta   90.00
_cell.angle_gamma   90.00
#
_symmetry.space_group_name_H-M   'P 1'
#
loop_
_entity.id
_entity.type
_entity.pdbx_description
1 polymer ?
#
loop_
_entity_poly.entity_id
_entity_poly.type
_entity_poly.pdbx_seq_one_letter_code
_entity_poly.pdbx_strand_id
1 'polypeptide(L)'
;MAESERGSGELTEMDPRPADGLSGSSLTTSELRQNWKQLKSREIPVRLLFQVPSSRVVQEPLRKHVVYRVVVMRSGSFDSHQVWVERRYRDFSCFHQQLLEEFEEELEDLVLPRKLLTGNFSPENISERRLALQDYLAQLFSTRCVRHSPHFSKFFTEPELKQAHTLLRSGQFTLAVELLQTVLEIQEKLVPWQKPTLTVPTLSALAVCYRDLDEPERAFGNAHRALPAARRYGLQQYRAALLELLLEVGYQLGRPVAQLQDELTALRDAERGEVSSRSLKEVVIYEFL
;
A
#
# COMPACT_ATOMS: atom_id res chain seq x y z
N MET A 1 25.21 -30.22 71.94
CA MET A 1 25.38 -29.62 70.60
C MET A 1 24.34 -30.27 69.68
N ALA A 2 23.66 -29.45 68.85
CA ALA A 2 22.72 -29.74 67.74
C ALA A 2 21.37 -30.42 68.12
N GLU A 3 20.19 -29.76 67.97
CA GLU A 3 19.35 -29.50 66.77
C GLU A 3 18.62 -30.78 66.26
N SER A 4 17.38 -30.84 65.73
CA SER A 4 16.39 -29.85 65.28
C SER A 4 14.97 -30.49 65.19
N GLU A 5 13.96 -29.61 65.27
CA GLU A 5 12.67 -29.51 64.51
C GLU A 5 11.66 -30.66 64.28
N ARG A 6 10.38 -30.27 64.47
CA ARG A 6 9.14 -30.99 64.13
C ARG A 6 8.55 -30.43 62.83
N GLY A 7 8.01 -31.31 61.98
CA GLY A 7 7.11 -30.97 60.88
C GLY A 7 5.63 -31.18 61.25
N SER A 8 4.77 -30.34 60.67
CA SER A 8 3.30 -30.36 60.77
C SER A 8 2.68 -30.69 59.40
N GLY A 9 1.67 -31.56 59.40
CA GLY A 9 0.87 -31.98 58.24
C GLY A 9 -0.56 -31.39 58.23
N GLU A 10 -1.19 -31.50 57.06
CA GLU A 10 -2.47 -30.92 56.57
C GLU A 10 -3.79 -31.50 57.13
N LEU A 11 -4.91 -30.93 56.61
CA LEU A 11 -6.31 -31.44 56.41
C LEU A 11 -7.38 -30.81 57.36
N THR A 12 -8.60 -30.35 57.01
CA THR A 12 -9.46 -30.33 55.79
C THR A 12 -10.65 -29.33 55.98
N GLU A 13 -11.25 -28.88 54.86
CA GLU A 13 -12.70 -28.59 54.58
C GLU A 13 -13.58 -27.68 55.47
N MET A 14 -14.30 -26.72 54.85
CA MET A 14 -15.74 -26.83 54.48
C MET A 14 -16.29 -25.49 53.94
N ASP A 15 -16.97 -25.53 52.79
CA ASP A 15 -17.73 -24.41 52.17
C ASP A 15 -19.06 -24.17 52.92
N PRO A 16 -19.64 -22.94 52.93
CA PRO A 16 -20.70 -22.68 51.95
C PRO A 16 -20.83 -21.21 51.45
N ARG A 17 -21.17 -21.04 50.17
CA ARG A 17 -21.85 -19.86 49.57
C ARG A 17 -23.33 -19.80 50.04
N PRO A 18 -24.11 -18.69 49.91
CA PRO A 18 -24.02 -17.62 48.89
C PRO A 18 -24.42 -16.19 49.34
N ALA A 19 -24.09 -15.18 48.53
CA ALA A 19 -24.97 -14.01 48.31
C ALA A 19 -24.51 -13.19 47.10
N ASP A 20 -25.49 -12.90 46.24
CA ASP A 20 -25.39 -12.12 45.01
C ASP A 20 -24.82 -10.72 45.23
N GLY A 21 -23.88 -10.38 44.35
CA GLY A 21 -23.41 -9.02 44.14
C GLY A 21 -23.32 -8.75 42.64
N LEU A 22 -24.46 -8.81 41.94
CA LEU A 22 -24.61 -8.18 40.63
C LEU A 22 -24.42 -6.68 40.83
N SER A 23 -23.17 -6.23 40.80
CA SER A 23 -22.80 -4.82 40.78
C SER A 23 -23.17 -4.27 39.41
N GLY A 24 -24.45 -3.91 39.28
CA GLY A 24 -24.97 -3.17 38.14
C GLY A 24 -24.36 -1.78 38.16
N SER A 25 -23.25 -1.60 37.44
CA SER A 25 -22.63 -0.29 37.25
C SER A 25 -23.52 0.53 36.32
N SER A 26 -24.49 1.25 36.91
CA SER A 26 -25.23 2.29 36.23
C SER A 26 -24.30 3.49 36.03
N LEU A 27 -23.44 3.41 35.02
CA LEU A 27 -22.61 4.55 34.60
C LEU A 27 -23.52 5.72 34.22
N THR A 28 -23.23 6.89 34.77
CA THR A 28 -23.94 8.12 34.39
C THR A 28 -23.69 8.44 32.92
N THR A 29 -24.57 9.20 32.28
CA THR A 29 -24.38 9.62 30.87
C THR A 29 -23.08 10.41 30.66
N SER A 30 -22.60 11.08 31.71
CA SER A 30 -21.30 11.76 31.73
C SER A 30 -20.14 10.77 31.77
N GLU A 31 -20.19 9.78 32.67
CA GLU A 31 -19.17 8.73 32.76
C GLU A 31 -19.14 7.87 31.50
N LEU A 32 -20.30 7.54 30.92
CA LEU A 32 -20.38 6.92 29.60
C LEU A 32 -19.68 7.80 28.57
N ARG A 33 -20.04 9.08 28.42
CA ARG A 33 -19.39 9.97 27.44
C ARG A 33 -17.88 10.06 27.64
N GLN A 34 -17.41 10.05 28.88
CA GLN A 34 -15.99 10.09 29.20
C GLN A 34 -15.30 8.75 28.92
N ASN A 35 -15.94 7.62 29.23
CA ASN A 35 -15.47 6.29 28.85
C ASN A 35 -15.45 6.13 27.33
N TRP A 36 -16.47 6.59 26.61
CA TRP A 36 -16.53 6.59 25.16
C TRP A 36 -15.44 7.48 24.55
N LYS A 37 -15.10 8.63 25.16
CA LYS A 37 -13.94 9.45 24.77
C LYS A 37 -12.62 8.75 25.05
N GLN A 38 -12.46 8.09 26.20
CA GLN A 38 -11.25 7.35 26.55
C GLN A 38 -11.06 6.09 25.69
N LEU A 39 -12.14 5.37 25.38
CA LEU A 39 -12.16 4.23 24.47
C LEU A 39 -11.89 4.66 23.01
N LYS A 40 -12.43 5.79 22.56
CA LYS A 40 -12.07 6.38 21.26
C LYS A 40 -10.64 6.94 21.22
N SER A 41 -10.06 7.30 22.37
CA SER A 41 -8.67 7.76 22.46
C SER A 41 -7.65 6.62 22.40
N ARG A 42 -8.11 5.36 22.52
CA ARG A 42 -7.28 4.22 22.09
C ARG A 42 -7.27 4.25 20.58
N GLU A 43 -6.33 5.00 20.02
CA GLU A 43 -6.05 5.03 18.58
C GLU A 43 -6.02 3.59 18.08
N ILE A 44 -7.04 3.21 17.31
CA ILE A 44 -7.08 1.87 16.71
C ILE A 44 -5.90 1.87 15.74
N PRO A 45 -4.87 1.04 15.97
CA PRO A 45 -3.69 1.05 15.12
C PRO A 45 -4.13 0.69 13.71
N VAL A 46 -3.78 1.54 12.74
CA VAL A 46 -4.08 1.26 11.33
C VAL A 46 -3.32 0.01 10.93
N ARG A 47 -4.04 -1.02 10.48
CA ARG A 47 -3.46 -2.29 10.02
C ARG A 47 -3.75 -2.48 8.55
N LEU A 48 -2.76 -2.95 7.79
CA LEU A 48 -2.97 -3.39 6.42
C LEU A 48 -3.43 -4.85 6.42
N LEU A 49 -4.46 -5.14 5.63
CA LEU A 49 -5.05 -6.47 5.48
C LEU A 49 -5.09 -6.85 4.00
N PHE A 50 -4.91 -8.15 3.76
CA PHE A 50 -4.98 -8.75 2.44
C PHE A 50 -6.11 -9.76 2.41
N GLN A 51 -6.93 -9.70 1.37
CA GLN A 51 -7.94 -10.72 1.13
C GLN A 51 -7.82 -11.21 -0.30
N VAL A 52 -8.09 -12.49 -0.50
CA VAL A 52 -8.19 -13.07 -1.84
C VAL A 52 -9.62 -13.59 -2.01
N PRO A 53 -10.63 -12.71 -2.21
CA PRO A 53 -12.04 -13.11 -2.12
C PRO A 53 -12.51 -14.00 -3.26
N SER A 54 -11.85 -13.93 -4.43
CA SER A 54 -12.31 -14.64 -5.63
C SER A 54 -11.16 -15.04 -6.53
N SER A 55 -11.46 -15.99 -7.41
CA SER A 55 -10.56 -16.51 -8.44
C SER A 55 -11.35 -16.78 -9.71
N ARG A 56 -10.72 -16.62 -10.88
CA ARG A 56 -11.31 -16.97 -12.17
C ARG A 56 -10.32 -17.76 -13.03
N VAL A 57 -10.85 -18.62 -13.89
CA VAL A 57 -10.06 -19.33 -14.89
C VAL A 57 -10.04 -18.48 -16.17
N VAL A 58 -8.85 -18.08 -16.58
CA VAL A 58 -8.60 -17.38 -17.85
C VAL A 58 -8.22 -18.42 -18.88
N GLN A 59 -8.96 -18.45 -19.99
CA GLN A 59 -8.71 -19.35 -21.10
C GLN A 59 -8.55 -18.52 -22.38
N GLU A 60 -7.30 -18.36 -22.80
CA GLU A 60 -6.89 -17.88 -24.11
C GLU A 60 -6.61 -19.09 -25.02
N PRO A 61 -6.60 -18.93 -26.35
CA PRO A 61 -6.45 -20.05 -27.29
C PRO A 61 -5.26 -20.99 -27.02
N LEU A 62 -4.17 -20.46 -26.47
CA LEU A 62 -2.93 -21.20 -26.18
C LEU A 62 -2.56 -21.20 -24.68
N ARG A 63 -3.35 -20.55 -23.81
CA ARG A 63 -2.99 -20.35 -22.40
C ARG A 63 -4.21 -20.48 -21.52
N LYS A 64 -4.17 -21.46 -20.61
CA LYS A 64 -5.16 -21.62 -19.54
C LYS A 64 -4.49 -21.42 -18.19
N HIS A 65 -4.99 -20.50 -17.39
CA HIS A 65 -4.44 -20.24 -16.06
C HIS A 65 -5.49 -19.71 -15.08
N VAL A 66 -5.19 -19.78 -13.79
CA VAL A 66 -6.05 -19.25 -12.73
C VAL A 66 -5.50 -17.91 -12.28
N VAL A 67 -6.38 -16.93 -12.17
CA VAL A 67 -6.09 -15.58 -11.67
C VAL A 67 -6.86 -15.38 -10.37
N TYR A 68 -6.20 -14.78 -9.40
CA TYR A 68 -6.72 -14.47 -8.07
C TYR A 68 -6.87 -12.96 -7.95
N ARG A 69 -8.03 -12.53 -7.44
CA ARG A 69 -8.26 -11.12 -7.10
C ARG A 69 -7.71 -10.87 -5.70
N VAL A 70 -6.70 -10.03 -5.58
CA VAL A 70 -6.03 -9.67 -4.33
C VAL A 70 -6.48 -8.28 -3.92
N VAL A 71 -7.19 -8.18 -2.80
CA VAL A 71 -7.71 -6.94 -2.22
C VAL A 71 -6.76 -6.43 -1.15
N VAL A 72 -6.50 -5.12 -1.15
CA VAL A 72 -5.70 -4.43 -0.13
C VAL A 72 -6.59 -3.47 0.66
N MET A 73 -6.62 -3.60 1.98
CA MET A 73 -7.47 -2.79 2.87
C MET A 73 -6.70 -2.25 4.07
N ARG A 74 -7.10 -1.07 4.55
CA ARG A 74 -6.66 -0.54 5.84
C ARG A 74 -7.76 -0.66 6.88
N SER A 75 -7.53 -1.47 7.90
CA SER A 75 -8.38 -1.55 9.09
C SER A 75 -8.01 -0.45 10.08
N GLY A 76 -8.99 0.05 10.85
CA GLY A 76 -8.80 1.12 11.83
C GLY A 76 -8.92 2.54 11.27
N SER A 77 -9.13 2.67 9.96
CA SER A 77 -9.50 3.91 9.28
C SER A 77 -10.80 3.72 8.50
N PHE A 78 -11.47 4.81 8.12
CA PHE A 78 -12.53 4.75 7.12
C PHE A 78 -11.91 4.43 5.75
N ASP A 79 -11.94 3.15 5.37
CA ASP A 79 -11.50 2.68 4.05
C ASP A 79 -12.73 2.51 3.17
N SER A 80 -13.14 3.57 2.48
CA SER A 80 -14.37 3.61 1.67
C SER A 80 -14.25 2.92 0.32
N HIS A 81 -13.03 2.62 -0.13
CA HIS A 81 -12.77 2.11 -1.47
C HIS A 81 -12.02 0.78 -1.40
N GLN A 82 -12.62 -0.26 -1.96
CA GLN A 82 -12.02 -1.58 -2.04
C GLN A 82 -11.22 -1.70 -3.35
N VAL A 83 -9.94 -1.40 -3.29
CA VAL A 83 -9.01 -1.61 -4.41
C VAL A 83 -8.47 -3.04 -4.44
N TRP A 84 -8.20 -3.53 -5.64
CA TRP A 84 -7.72 -4.88 -5.88
C TRP A 84 -6.85 -4.95 -7.13
N VAL A 85 -6.05 -6.01 -7.18
CA VAL A 85 -5.22 -6.39 -8.34
C VAL A 85 -5.43 -7.85 -8.68
N GLU A 86 -5.06 -8.22 -9.89
CA GLU A 86 -5.15 -9.59 -10.35
C GLU A 86 -3.76 -10.21 -10.47
N ARG A 87 -3.57 -11.35 -9.79
CA ARG A 87 -2.31 -12.09 -9.82
C ARG A 87 -2.56 -13.55 -10.06
N ARG A 88 -1.78 -14.17 -10.92
CA ARG A 88 -1.74 -15.63 -11.09
C ARG A 88 -0.70 -16.22 -10.16
N TYR A 89 -0.79 -17.53 -9.89
CA TYR A 89 0.18 -18.23 -9.03
C TYR A 89 1.66 -18.00 -9.44
N ARG A 90 1.93 -17.91 -10.74
CA ARG A 90 3.29 -17.65 -11.24
C ARG A 90 3.83 -16.31 -10.74
N ASP A 91 3.00 -15.27 -10.61
CA ASP A 91 3.44 -13.96 -10.15
C ASP A 91 3.87 -14.04 -8.68
N PHE A 92 3.10 -14.76 -7.84
CA PHE A 92 3.50 -15.04 -6.45
C PHE A 92 4.79 -15.86 -6.36
N SER A 93 4.97 -16.85 -7.24
CA SER A 93 6.20 -17.65 -7.27
C SER A 93 7.42 -16.83 -7.66
N CYS A 94 7.32 -15.96 -8.66
CA CYS A 94 8.41 -15.06 -9.04
C CYS A 94 8.69 -14.04 -7.93
N PHE A 95 7.64 -13.50 -7.31
CA PHE A 95 7.77 -12.58 -6.18
C PHE A 95 8.47 -13.24 -4.98
N HIS A 96 8.09 -14.46 -4.61
CA HIS A 96 8.74 -15.19 -3.53
C HIS A 96 10.23 -15.43 -3.82
N GLN A 97 10.57 -15.78 -5.05
CA GLN A 97 11.96 -15.97 -5.45
C GLN A 97 12.76 -14.67 -5.30
N GLN A 98 12.22 -13.54 -5.76
CA GLN A 98 12.86 -12.23 -5.58
C GLN A 98 13.07 -11.88 -4.10
N LEU A 99 12.14 -12.26 -3.23
CA LEU A 99 12.30 -12.05 -1.80
C LEU A 99 13.38 -12.93 -1.20
N LEU A 100 13.49 -14.19 -1.62
CA LEU A 100 14.54 -15.10 -1.15
C LEU A 100 15.94 -14.66 -1.59
N GLU A 101 16.07 -13.94 -2.71
CA GLU A 101 17.36 -13.36 -3.13
C GLU A 101 17.89 -12.29 -2.16
N GLU A 102 17.03 -11.63 -1.37
CA GLU A 102 17.40 -10.54 -0.46
C GLU A 102 17.17 -10.88 1.03
N PHE A 103 16.20 -11.74 1.34
CA PHE A 103 15.69 -12.00 2.71
C PHE A 103 15.58 -13.50 3.02
N GLU A 104 16.51 -14.33 2.53
CA GLU A 104 16.49 -15.79 2.71
C GLU A 104 16.37 -16.19 4.19
N GLU A 105 17.20 -15.59 5.05
CA GLU A 105 17.24 -15.89 6.49
C GLU A 105 15.93 -15.51 7.19
N GLU A 106 15.37 -14.33 6.90
CA GLU A 106 14.12 -13.88 7.53
C GLU A 106 12.87 -14.60 7.01
N LEU A 107 13.00 -15.39 5.95
CA LEU A 107 11.92 -16.14 5.31
C LEU A 107 12.04 -17.66 5.45
N GLU A 108 12.96 -18.17 6.27
CA GLU A 108 13.20 -19.60 6.46
C GLU A 108 11.91 -20.38 6.80
N ASP A 109 11.08 -19.83 7.69
CA ASP A 109 9.82 -20.45 8.13
C ASP A 109 8.62 -20.17 7.19
N LEU A 110 8.79 -19.29 6.20
CA LEU A 110 7.69 -18.81 5.38
C LEU A 110 7.56 -19.63 4.09
N VAL A 111 6.49 -20.41 3.99
CA VAL A 111 6.28 -21.35 2.89
C VAL A 111 5.26 -20.81 1.88
N LEU A 112 5.69 -20.63 0.63
CA LEU A 112 4.77 -20.39 -0.49
C LEU A 112 3.94 -21.66 -0.78
N PRO A 113 2.61 -21.55 -1.05
CA PRO A 113 1.79 -22.68 -1.45
C PRO A 113 2.39 -23.43 -2.64
N ARG A 114 2.39 -24.76 -2.59
CA ARG A 114 3.10 -25.58 -3.59
C ARG A 114 2.47 -25.49 -4.99
N LYS A 115 3.32 -25.64 -6.00
CA LYS A 115 2.89 -25.76 -7.40
C LYS A 115 2.20 -27.11 -7.59
N LEU A 116 1.00 -27.09 -8.16
CA LEU A 116 0.24 -28.30 -8.46
C LEU A 116 0.60 -28.77 -9.86
N LEU A 117 0.99 -30.05 -9.99
CA LEU A 117 1.32 -30.69 -11.26
C LEU A 117 0.06 -31.21 -11.97
N THR A 118 -0.97 -31.60 -11.21
CA THR A 118 -2.27 -32.08 -11.70
C THR A 118 -3.39 -31.42 -10.92
N GLY A 119 -4.62 -31.41 -11.45
CA GLY A 119 -5.80 -30.91 -10.73
C GLY A 119 -5.85 -29.40 -10.49
N ASN A 120 -4.96 -28.60 -11.09
CA ASN A 120 -4.86 -27.15 -10.88
C ASN A 120 -6.15 -26.35 -11.19
N PHE A 121 -7.09 -26.95 -11.93
CA PHE A 121 -8.38 -26.35 -12.27
C PHE A 121 -9.55 -26.92 -11.48
N SER A 122 -9.33 -27.83 -10.52
CA SER A 122 -10.40 -28.28 -9.64
C SER A 122 -10.79 -27.14 -8.67
N PRO A 123 -12.09 -26.95 -8.41
CA PRO A 123 -12.55 -25.86 -7.56
C PRO A 123 -11.98 -25.97 -6.14
N GLU A 124 -11.80 -27.19 -5.62
CA GLU A 124 -11.21 -27.45 -4.30
C GLU A 124 -9.77 -26.90 -4.24
N ASN A 125 -8.91 -27.31 -5.18
CA ASN A 125 -7.51 -26.89 -5.24
C ASN A 125 -7.37 -25.37 -5.44
N ILE A 126 -8.25 -24.78 -6.26
CA ILE A 126 -8.28 -23.32 -6.46
C ILE A 126 -8.65 -22.64 -5.14
N SER A 127 -9.64 -23.16 -4.41
CA SER A 127 -10.10 -22.58 -3.15
C SER A 127 -9.07 -22.69 -2.03
N GLU A 128 -8.41 -23.84 -1.90
CA GLU A 128 -7.35 -24.07 -0.90
C GLU A 128 -6.16 -23.17 -1.18
N ARG A 129 -5.71 -23.10 -2.44
CA ARG A 129 -4.62 -22.21 -2.82
C ARG A 129 -4.98 -20.75 -2.59
N ARG A 130 -6.22 -20.34 -2.88
CA ARG A 130 -6.68 -18.96 -2.65
C ARG A 130 -6.53 -18.56 -1.17
N LEU A 131 -6.95 -19.42 -0.24
CA LEU A 131 -6.79 -19.20 1.19
C LEU A 131 -5.31 -19.18 1.59
N ALA A 132 -4.53 -20.15 1.11
CA ALA A 132 -3.10 -20.22 1.42
C ALA A 132 -2.31 -19.02 0.90
N LEU A 133 -2.67 -18.45 -0.26
CA LEU A 133 -2.07 -17.21 -0.78
C LEU A 133 -2.46 -15.98 0.04
N GLN A 134 -3.67 -15.96 0.62
CA GLN A 134 -4.08 -14.90 1.54
C GLN A 134 -3.23 -14.94 2.82
N ASP A 135 -3.08 -16.11 3.41
CA ASP A 135 -2.28 -16.31 4.63
C ASP A 135 -0.80 -16.00 4.37
N TYR A 136 -0.27 -16.42 3.23
CA TYR A 136 1.07 -16.09 2.77
C TYR A 136 1.33 -14.57 2.73
N LEU A 137 0.42 -13.77 2.14
CA LEU A 137 0.56 -12.31 2.11
C LEU A 137 0.52 -11.69 3.52
N ALA A 138 -0.33 -12.22 4.40
CA ALA A 138 -0.41 -11.77 5.79
C ALA A 138 0.90 -12.08 6.57
N GLN A 139 1.48 -13.24 6.34
CA GLN A 139 2.78 -13.63 6.92
C GLN A 139 3.91 -12.74 6.39
N LEU A 140 4.00 -12.53 5.08
CA LEU A 140 5.00 -11.64 4.47
C LEU A 140 4.94 -10.23 5.05
N PHE A 141 3.73 -9.69 5.25
CA PHE A 141 3.57 -8.35 5.82
C PHE A 141 3.91 -8.29 7.32
N SER A 142 3.85 -9.42 8.02
CA SER A 142 4.28 -9.51 9.42
C SER A 142 5.81 -9.45 9.53
N THR A 143 6.53 -9.92 8.50
CA THR A 143 7.99 -9.82 8.39
C THR A 143 8.43 -8.38 8.06
N ARG A 144 9.16 -7.74 8.98
CA ARG A 144 9.45 -6.30 8.93
C ARG A 144 10.30 -5.88 7.72
N CYS A 145 11.36 -6.60 7.39
CA CYS A 145 12.25 -6.28 6.26
C CYS A 145 11.48 -6.35 4.94
N VAL A 146 10.77 -7.46 4.71
CA VAL A 146 9.89 -7.64 3.54
C VAL A 146 8.84 -6.55 3.44
N ARG A 147 8.12 -6.25 4.53
CA ARG A 147 7.07 -5.21 4.54
C ARG A 147 7.55 -3.85 4.05
N HIS A 148 8.78 -3.45 4.38
CA HIS A 148 9.35 -2.15 3.97
C HIS A 148 10.19 -2.24 2.69
N SER A 149 10.38 -3.45 2.16
CA SER A 149 11.07 -3.65 0.89
C SER A 149 10.28 -3.04 -0.27
N PRO A 150 10.97 -2.58 -1.32
CA PRO A 150 10.32 -2.17 -2.57
C PRO A 150 9.69 -3.37 -3.30
N HIS A 151 10.19 -4.59 -3.10
CA HIS A 151 9.62 -5.80 -3.70
C HIS A 151 8.15 -5.97 -3.32
N PHE A 152 7.80 -5.69 -2.06
CA PHE A 152 6.43 -5.83 -1.57
C PHE A 152 5.46 -4.88 -2.28
N SER A 153 5.77 -3.58 -2.39
CA SER A 153 4.88 -2.63 -3.07
C SER A 153 4.84 -2.85 -4.59
N LYS A 154 5.97 -3.25 -5.20
CA LYS A 154 6.04 -3.62 -6.62
C LYS A 154 5.16 -4.80 -6.98
N PHE A 155 5.07 -5.82 -6.12
CA PHE A 155 4.17 -6.95 -6.35
C PHE A 155 2.72 -6.50 -6.60
N PHE A 156 2.24 -5.49 -5.88
CA PHE A 156 0.88 -4.99 -6.05
C PHE A 156 0.73 -3.96 -7.18
N THR A 157 1.78 -3.30 -7.66
CA THR A 157 1.60 -2.11 -8.50
C THR A 157 2.41 -2.10 -9.80
N GLU A 158 3.51 -2.84 -9.87
CA GLU A 158 4.44 -2.76 -11.00
C GLU A 158 3.83 -3.24 -12.33
N PRO A 159 3.07 -4.35 -12.40
CA PRO A 159 2.40 -4.76 -13.64
C PRO A 159 1.43 -3.71 -14.17
N GLU A 160 0.58 -3.15 -13.29
CA GLU A 160 -0.39 -2.11 -13.63
C GLU A 160 0.31 -0.81 -14.06
N LEU A 161 1.40 -0.43 -13.38
CA LEU A 161 2.21 0.74 -13.77
C LEU A 161 2.84 0.56 -15.15
N LYS A 162 3.46 -0.60 -15.42
CA LYS A 162 4.05 -0.89 -16.74
C LYS A 162 2.99 -0.81 -17.86
N GLN A 163 1.79 -1.33 -17.59
CA GLN A 163 0.67 -1.24 -18.52
C GLN A 163 0.20 0.22 -18.69
N ALA A 164 0.04 0.96 -17.60
CA ALA A 164 -0.38 2.36 -17.63
C ALA A 164 0.61 3.24 -18.39
N HIS A 165 1.93 3.08 -18.19
CA HIS A 165 2.95 3.81 -18.94
C HIS A 165 3.00 3.41 -20.41
N THR A 166 2.61 2.17 -20.76
CA THR A 166 2.44 1.77 -22.16
C THR A 166 1.25 2.47 -22.80
N LEU A 167 0.11 2.54 -22.10
CA LEU A 167 -1.07 3.28 -22.55
C LEU A 167 -0.78 4.77 -22.71
N LEU A 168 -0.11 5.38 -21.73
CA LEU A 168 0.33 6.78 -21.77
C LEU A 168 1.20 7.06 -22.99
N ARG A 169 2.21 6.22 -23.28
CA ARG A 169 3.06 6.37 -24.47
C ARG A 169 2.30 6.19 -25.78
N SER A 170 1.25 5.38 -25.78
CA SER A 170 0.36 5.22 -26.94
C SER A 170 -0.72 6.30 -27.08
N GLY A 171 -0.74 7.30 -26.18
CA GLY A 171 -1.74 8.38 -26.17
C GLY A 171 -3.11 7.99 -25.62
N GLN A 172 -3.27 6.79 -25.06
CA GLN A 172 -4.53 6.31 -24.47
C GLN A 172 -4.66 6.80 -23.02
N PHE A 173 -4.75 8.13 -22.85
CA PHE A 173 -4.67 8.77 -21.53
C PHE A 173 -5.83 8.40 -20.59
N THR A 174 -7.05 8.23 -21.11
CA THR A 174 -8.22 7.83 -20.31
C THR A 174 -8.01 6.47 -19.64
N LEU A 175 -7.62 5.46 -20.42
CA LEU A 175 -7.33 4.12 -19.91
C LEU A 175 -6.10 4.11 -18.99
N ALA A 176 -5.08 4.93 -19.28
CA ALA A 176 -3.94 5.08 -18.40
C ALA A 176 -4.35 5.65 -17.03
N VAL A 177 -5.24 6.66 -17.00
CA VAL A 177 -5.76 7.25 -15.76
C VAL A 177 -6.47 6.22 -14.90
N GLU A 178 -7.33 5.37 -15.47
CA GLU A 178 -8.05 4.33 -14.71
C GLU A 178 -7.10 3.38 -13.97
N LEU A 179 -6.04 2.93 -14.66
CA LEU A 179 -5.01 2.09 -14.05
C LEU A 179 -4.19 2.86 -13.01
N LEU A 180 -3.76 4.08 -13.32
CA LEU A 180 -2.96 4.90 -12.40
C LEU A 180 -3.73 5.27 -11.13
N GLN A 181 -5.04 5.51 -11.21
CA GLN A 181 -5.88 5.74 -10.03
C GLN A 181 -5.95 4.51 -9.14
N THR A 182 -6.13 3.33 -9.74
CA THR A 182 -6.10 2.04 -9.04
C THR A 182 -4.76 1.86 -8.32
N VAL A 183 -3.65 2.10 -9.02
CA VAL A 183 -2.31 2.04 -8.44
C VAL A 183 -2.13 3.04 -7.30
N LEU A 184 -2.54 4.29 -7.49
CA LEU A 184 -2.39 5.34 -6.49
C LEU A 184 -3.12 4.98 -5.20
N GLU A 185 -4.35 4.44 -5.30
CA GLU A 185 -5.11 4.01 -4.13
C GLU A 185 -4.40 2.90 -3.36
N ILE A 186 -3.81 1.92 -4.06
CA ILE A 186 -2.99 0.88 -3.43
C ILE A 186 -1.76 1.50 -2.75
N GLN A 187 -1.03 2.36 -3.47
CA GLN A 187 0.17 2.99 -2.92
C GLN A 187 -0.14 3.81 -1.67
N GLU A 188 -1.23 4.60 -1.66
CA GLU A 188 -1.66 5.36 -0.49
C GLU A 188 -1.99 4.48 0.71
N LYS A 189 -2.51 3.27 0.48
CA LYS A 189 -2.70 2.27 1.55
C LYS A 189 -1.36 1.73 2.05
N LEU A 190 -0.35 1.60 1.18
CA LEU A 190 0.98 1.08 1.51
C LEU A 190 1.96 2.12 2.10
N VAL A 191 1.77 3.42 1.81
CA VAL A 191 2.68 4.53 2.21
C VAL A 191 3.16 4.47 3.67
N PRO A 192 2.33 4.14 4.68
CA PRO A 192 2.79 4.10 6.07
C PRO A 192 3.97 3.13 6.33
N TRP A 193 4.16 2.14 5.45
CA TRP A 193 5.21 1.13 5.54
C TRP A 193 6.22 1.21 4.39
N GLN A 194 6.12 2.24 3.55
CA GLN A 194 6.92 2.39 2.35
C GLN A 194 7.64 3.74 2.36
N LYS A 195 8.51 3.97 1.37
CA LYS A 195 9.15 5.28 1.22
C LYS A 195 8.06 6.34 0.99
N PRO A 196 8.14 7.52 1.65
CA PRO A 196 7.17 8.61 1.43
C PRO A 196 7.13 9.13 -0.01
N THR A 197 8.12 8.78 -0.82
CA THR A 197 8.21 9.08 -2.25
C THR A 197 7.45 8.11 -3.17
N LEU A 198 6.87 7.03 -2.63
CA LEU A 198 6.24 5.95 -3.41
C LEU A 198 5.18 6.46 -4.41
N THR A 199 4.40 7.47 -4.04
CA THR A 199 3.30 7.99 -4.86
C THR A 199 3.72 9.04 -5.88
N VAL A 200 4.94 9.59 -5.79
CA VAL A 200 5.39 10.70 -6.64
C VAL A 200 5.36 10.35 -8.12
N PRO A 201 5.89 9.18 -8.56
CA PRO A 201 5.76 8.73 -9.96
C PRO A 201 4.32 8.69 -10.46
N THR A 202 3.44 8.02 -9.74
CA THR A 202 2.05 7.80 -10.14
C THR A 202 1.27 9.10 -10.21
N LEU A 203 1.44 10.00 -9.22
CA LEU A 203 0.83 11.33 -9.22
C LEU A 203 1.35 12.18 -10.38
N SER A 204 2.64 12.08 -10.70
CA SER A 204 3.24 12.78 -11.85
C SER A 204 2.67 12.27 -13.17
N ALA A 205 2.52 10.95 -13.33
CA ALA A 205 1.91 10.35 -14.51
C ALA A 205 0.43 10.75 -14.65
N LEU A 206 -0.34 10.77 -13.56
CA LEU A 206 -1.71 11.26 -13.54
C LEU A 206 -1.79 12.73 -13.96
N ALA A 207 -0.88 13.57 -13.45
CA ALA A 207 -0.85 14.99 -13.81
C ALA A 207 -0.61 15.20 -15.31
N VAL A 208 0.31 14.43 -15.91
CA VAL A 208 0.56 14.43 -17.36
C VAL A 208 -0.69 13.98 -18.13
N CYS A 209 -1.32 12.87 -17.72
CA CYS A 209 -2.53 12.39 -18.40
C CYS A 209 -3.67 13.40 -18.34
N TYR A 210 -3.95 14.02 -17.18
CA TYR A 210 -5.02 15.01 -17.07
C TYR A 210 -4.72 16.28 -17.86
N ARG A 211 -3.47 16.72 -17.91
CA ARG A 211 -3.09 17.84 -18.79
C ARG A 211 -3.38 17.51 -20.24
N ASP A 212 -2.98 16.31 -20.70
CA ASP A 212 -3.18 15.88 -22.09
C ASP A 212 -4.66 15.56 -22.41
N LEU A 213 -5.51 15.41 -21.39
CA LEU A 213 -6.97 15.30 -21.50
C LEU A 213 -7.69 16.65 -21.39
N ASP A 214 -6.96 17.76 -21.31
CA ASP A 214 -7.51 19.11 -21.12
C ASP A 214 -8.33 19.27 -19.82
N GLU A 215 -7.89 18.59 -18.75
CA GLU A 215 -8.44 18.69 -17.40
C GLU A 215 -7.44 19.38 -16.43
N PRO A 216 -7.18 20.69 -16.60
CA PRO A 216 -6.11 21.41 -15.90
C PRO A 216 -6.26 21.40 -14.37
N GLU A 217 -7.49 21.45 -13.84
CA GLU A 217 -7.72 21.40 -12.39
C GLU A 217 -7.22 20.09 -11.76
N ARG A 218 -7.46 18.95 -12.42
CA ARG A 218 -6.99 17.65 -11.94
C ARG A 218 -5.49 17.49 -12.17
N ALA A 219 -4.97 18.01 -13.27
CA ALA A 219 -3.52 18.03 -13.52
C ALA A 219 -2.79 18.79 -12.39
N PHE A 220 -3.24 20.00 -12.09
CA PHE A 220 -2.71 20.84 -11.01
C PHE A 220 -2.82 20.12 -9.66
N GLY A 221 -4.00 19.57 -9.35
CA GLY A 221 -4.23 18.86 -8.09
C GLY A 221 -3.27 17.69 -7.86
N ASN A 222 -3.01 16.87 -8.89
CA ASN A 222 -2.09 15.73 -8.76
C ASN A 222 -0.62 16.17 -8.68
N ALA A 223 -0.19 17.14 -9.49
CA ALA A 223 1.16 17.66 -9.44
C ALA A 223 1.45 18.35 -8.08
N HIS A 224 0.49 19.11 -7.57
CA HIS A 224 0.59 19.78 -6.27
C HIS A 224 0.69 18.76 -5.13
N ARG A 225 -0.02 17.62 -5.21
CA ARG A 225 0.07 16.54 -4.23
C ARG A 225 1.43 15.82 -4.25
N ALA A 226 2.08 15.71 -5.41
CA ALA A 226 3.38 15.06 -5.55
C ALA A 226 4.55 15.92 -5.02
N LEU A 227 4.45 17.25 -5.21
CA LEU A 227 5.54 18.18 -4.98
C LEU A 227 6.14 18.19 -3.55
N PRO A 228 5.37 18.12 -2.45
CA PRO A 228 5.93 18.12 -1.10
C PRO A 228 6.90 16.96 -0.84
N ALA A 229 6.59 15.76 -1.31
CA ALA A 229 7.46 14.60 -1.18
C ALA A 229 8.71 14.75 -2.06
N ALA A 230 8.55 15.24 -3.29
CA ALA A 230 9.68 15.50 -4.18
C ALA A 230 10.65 16.55 -3.60
N ARG A 231 10.12 17.63 -3.01
CA ARG A 231 10.90 18.66 -2.29
C ARG A 231 11.64 18.09 -1.09
N ARG A 232 10.93 17.36 -0.21
CA ARG A 232 11.47 16.90 1.08
C ARG A 232 12.55 15.82 0.92
N TYR A 233 12.40 14.94 -0.08
CA TYR A 233 13.26 13.76 -0.25
C TYR A 233 14.22 13.87 -1.44
N GLY A 234 14.35 15.05 -2.05
CA GLY A 234 15.39 15.32 -3.05
C GLY A 234 15.20 14.61 -4.39
N LEU A 235 13.96 14.45 -4.85
CA LEU A 235 13.67 13.89 -6.18
C LEU A 235 13.81 14.97 -7.26
N GLN A 236 15.04 15.41 -7.54
CA GLN A 236 15.29 16.62 -8.35
C GLN A 236 14.62 16.59 -9.73
N GLN A 237 14.71 15.44 -10.43
CA GLN A 237 14.09 15.28 -11.75
C GLN A 237 12.57 15.51 -11.72
N TYR A 238 11.87 15.05 -10.67
CA TYR A 238 10.44 15.30 -10.52
C TYR A 238 10.17 16.70 -10.00
N ARG A 239 11.00 17.21 -9.08
CA ARG A 239 10.79 18.52 -8.46
C ARG A 239 10.77 19.63 -9.50
N ALA A 240 11.78 19.70 -10.35
CA ALA A 240 11.85 20.72 -11.40
C ALA A 240 10.67 20.59 -12.38
N ALA A 241 10.45 19.38 -12.89
CA ALA A 241 9.39 19.11 -13.86
C ALA A 241 7.97 19.34 -13.30
N LEU A 242 7.74 19.06 -12.02
CA LEU A 242 6.47 19.34 -11.33
C LEU A 242 6.25 20.84 -11.16
N LEU A 243 7.29 21.59 -10.78
CA LEU A 243 7.21 23.06 -10.69
C LEU A 243 6.87 23.68 -12.04
N GLU A 244 7.54 23.25 -13.11
CA GLU A 244 7.25 23.70 -14.47
C GLU A 244 5.79 23.44 -14.88
N LEU A 245 5.29 22.22 -14.67
CA LEU A 245 3.89 21.91 -14.97
C LEU A 245 2.92 22.76 -14.13
N LEU A 246 3.19 22.96 -12.85
CA LEU A 246 2.34 23.77 -11.97
C LEU A 246 2.35 25.25 -12.35
N LEU A 247 3.45 25.77 -12.87
CA LEU A 247 3.49 27.13 -13.45
C LEU A 247 2.59 27.20 -14.67
N GLU A 248 2.79 26.30 -15.64
CA GLU A 248 2.02 26.27 -16.90
C GLU A 248 0.52 26.19 -16.63
N VAL A 249 0.08 25.17 -15.88
CA VAL A 249 -1.33 24.93 -15.57
C VAL A 249 -1.86 26.00 -14.61
N GLY A 250 -1.02 26.49 -13.69
CA GLY A 250 -1.40 27.55 -12.77
C GLY A 250 -1.70 28.88 -13.48
N TYR A 251 -0.92 29.24 -14.50
CA TYR A 251 -1.21 30.39 -15.37
C TYR A 251 -2.52 30.21 -16.14
N GLN A 252 -2.76 29.03 -16.71
CA GLN A 252 -4.02 28.71 -17.40
C GLN A 252 -5.24 28.86 -16.47
N LEU A 253 -5.09 28.48 -15.20
CA LEU A 253 -6.14 28.56 -14.18
C LEU A 253 -6.21 29.93 -13.46
N GLY A 254 -5.33 30.89 -13.78
CA GLY A 254 -5.26 32.19 -13.10
C GLY A 254 -4.86 32.11 -11.62
N ARG A 255 -4.11 31.08 -11.21
CA ARG A 255 -3.66 30.87 -9.82
C ARG A 255 -2.38 31.67 -9.53
N PRO A 256 -2.14 32.11 -8.28
CA PRO A 256 -0.90 32.77 -7.90
C PRO A 256 0.26 31.78 -7.92
N VAL A 257 1.21 31.96 -8.86
CA VAL A 257 2.34 31.05 -9.07
C VAL A 257 3.71 31.65 -8.79
N ALA A 258 3.78 32.88 -8.26
CA ALA A 258 5.04 33.60 -8.00
C ALA A 258 6.03 32.78 -7.15
N GLN A 259 5.56 32.16 -6.06
CA GLN A 259 6.41 31.35 -5.18
C GLN A 259 6.98 30.11 -5.90
N LEU A 260 6.21 29.50 -6.80
CA LEU A 260 6.66 28.35 -7.59
C LEU A 260 7.72 28.79 -8.62
N GLN A 261 7.58 30.00 -9.17
CA GLN A 261 8.51 30.57 -10.13
C GLN A 261 9.84 30.96 -9.47
N ASP A 262 9.79 31.56 -8.29
CA ASP A 262 10.97 31.89 -7.50
C ASP A 262 11.75 30.61 -7.13
N GLU A 263 11.03 29.57 -6.71
CA GLU A 263 11.63 28.26 -6.39
C GLU A 263 12.29 27.62 -7.62
N LEU A 264 11.61 27.61 -8.77
CA LEU A 264 12.17 27.03 -10.00
C LEU A 264 13.42 27.78 -10.47
N THR A 265 13.40 29.12 -10.39
CA THR A 265 14.56 29.97 -10.71
C THR A 265 15.74 29.63 -9.79
N ALA A 266 15.50 29.59 -8.48
CA ALA A 266 16.53 29.25 -7.50
C ALA A 266 17.13 27.85 -7.71
N LEU A 267 16.32 26.87 -8.12
CA LEU A 267 16.81 25.53 -8.46
C LEU A 267 17.73 25.54 -9.69
N ARG A 268 17.33 26.26 -10.74
CA ARG A 268 18.12 26.41 -11.98
C ARG A 268 19.47 27.08 -11.73
N ASP A 269 19.47 28.12 -10.90
CA ASP A 269 20.69 28.83 -10.51
C ASP A 269 21.61 27.94 -9.66
N ALA A 270 21.06 27.18 -8.71
CA ALA A 270 21.83 26.33 -7.81
C ALA A 270 22.54 25.18 -8.54
N GLU A 271 21.92 24.60 -9.57
CA GLU A 271 22.52 23.51 -10.36
C GLU A 271 23.32 24.02 -11.56
N ARG A 272 23.67 25.32 -11.61
CA ARG A 272 24.43 25.94 -12.73
C ARG A 272 23.80 25.69 -14.11
N GLY A 273 22.48 25.53 -14.17
CA GLY A 273 21.76 25.16 -15.38
C GLY A 273 21.78 23.67 -15.74
N GLU A 274 22.31 22.78 -14.89
CA GLU A 274 22.25 21.33 -15.07
C GLU A 274 20.90 20.71 -14.64
N VAL A 275 19.97 21.51 -14.09
CA VAL A 275 18.59 21.05 -13.84
C VAL A 275 18.05 20.48 -15.13
N SER A 276 17.70 19.20 -15.09
CA SER A 276 17.13 18.49 -16.24
C SER A 276 15.98 19.31 -16.82
N SER A 277 16.17 19.85 -18.02
CA SER A 277 15.15 20.61 -18.78
C SER A 277 14.01 19.73 -19.31
N ARG A 278 13.88 18.52 -18.73
CA ARG A 278 12.87 17.55 -19.13
C ARG A 278 11.54 17.98 -18.56
N SER A 279 10.57 18.10 -19.45
CA SER A 279 9.18 18.23 -19.08
C SER A 279 8.73 17.04 -18.22
N LEU A 280 7.67 17.22 -17.42
CA LEU A 280 7.13 16.13 -16.60
C LEU A 280 6.72 14.92 -17.44
N LYS A 281 6.26 15.16 -18.67
CA LYS A 281 5.93 14.09 -19.62
C LYS A 281 7.16 13.27 -20.02
N GLU A 282 8.29 13.91 -20.27
CA GLU A 282 9.53 13.18 -20.57
C GLU A 282 10.00 12.36 -19.37
N VAL A 283 10.01 12.95 -18.16
CA VAL A 283 10.37 12.23 -16.93
C VAL A 283 9.51 10.97 -16.74
N VAL A 284 8.19 11.10 -16.90
CA VAL A 284 7.23 9.98 -16.77
C VAL A 284 7.41 8.93 -17.87
N ILE A 285 7.71 9.33 -19.11
CA ILE A 285 7.91 8.39 -20.22
C ILE A 285 9.13 7.49 -19.98
N TYR A 286 10.20 8.00 -19.35
CA TYR A 286 11.42 7.24 -19.10
C TYR A 286 11.36 6.24 -17.93
N GLU A 287 10.31 6.27 -17.09
CA GLU A 287 10.27 5.49 -15.85
C GLU A 287 10.15 3.96 -16.03
N PHE A 288 9.78 3.50 -17.24
CA PHE A 288 9.66 2.08 -17.58
C PHE A 288 10.16 1.75 -19.01
N LEU A 289 11.19 2.49 -19.47
CA LEU A 289 11.90 2.20 -20.72
C LEU A 289 13.14 1.32 -20.49
#